data_AF-X1E2L3-F1
#
_entry.id   AF-X1E2L3-F1
#
_cell.length_a   1.000
_cell.length_b   1.000
_cell.length_c   1.000
_cell.angle_alpha   90.00
_cell.angle_beta   90.00
_cell.angle_gamma   90.00
#
_symmetry.space_group_name_H-M   'P 1'
#
loop_
_entity.id
_entity.type
_entity.pdbx_description
1 polymer ?
#
loop_
_entity_poly.entity_id
_entity_poly.type
_entity_poly.pdbx_seq_one_letter_code
_entity_poly.pdbx_strand_id
1 'polypeptide(L)'
;DPNHADTHYNLGVVYVNKGMHDEAIREFKKTIEINPSYADAYSNLAAAYYYKGEYSLAITYCDRAIELGYRVYPKLLEFLEPYRKR
;
A
#
# COMPACT_ATOMS: atom_id res chain seq x y z
N ASP A 1 -12.59 15.36 2.59
CA ASP A 1 -13.15 14.93 3.88
C ASP A 1 -12.43 13.64 4.30
N PRO A 2 -11.71 13.62 5.44
CA PRO A 2 -11.04 12.42 5.94
C PRO A 2 -11.95 11.18 6.02
N ASN A 3 -13.25 11.37 6.30
CA ASN A 3 -14.22 10.26 6.36
C ASN A 3 -14.33 9.50 5.02
N HIS A 4 -14.12 10.20 3.89
CA HIS A 4 -14.11 9.55 2.59
C HIS A 4 -12.82 8.73 2.37
N ALA A 5 -11.67 9.22 2.83
CA ALA A 5 -10.41 8.49 2.74
C ALA A 5 -10.46 7.19 3.58
N ASP A 6 -11.00 7.27 4.80
CA ASP A 6 -11.19 6.12 5.69
C ASP A 6 -12.14 5.07 5.09
N THR A 7 -13.21 5.53 4.41
CA THR A 7 -14.16 4.62 3.74
C THR A 7 -13.47 3.81 2.65
N HIS A 8 -12.70 4.47 1.78
CA HIS A 8 -11.93 3.79 0.74
C HIS A 8 -10.85 2.88 1.34
N TYR A 9 -10.17 3.33 2.41
CA TYR A 9 -9.15 2.53 3.07
C TYR A 9 -9.72 1.22 3.63
N ASN A 10 -10.82 1.32 4.39
CA ASN A 10 -11.48 0.15 4.97
C ASN A 10 -11.99 -0.82 3.90
N LEU A 11 -12.51 -0.30 2.78
CA LEU A 11 -12.93 -1.13 1.67
C LEU A 11 -11.74 -1.84 1.01
N GLY A 12 -10.60 -1.16 0.85
CA GLY A 12 -9.36 -1.76 0.38
C GLY A 12 -8.89 -2.91 1.27
N VAL A 13 -8.93 -2.73 2.59
CA VAL A 13 -8.60 -3.79 3.57
C VAL A 13 -9.54 -5.00 3.43
N VAL A 14 -10.84 -4.78 3.24
CA VAL A 14 -11.80 -5.87 2.99
C VAL A 14 -11.45 -6.63 1.71
N TYR A 15 -11.04 -5.95 0.64
CA TYR A 15 -10.62 -6.61 -0.60
C TYR A 15 -9.32 -7.40 -0.43
N VAL A 16 -8.34 -6.90 0.32
CA VAL A 16 -7.13 -7.67 0.67
C VAL A 16 -7.49 -8.98 1.38
N ASN A 17 -8.39 -8.93 2.37
CA ASN A 17 -8.83 -10.12 3.10
C ASN A 17 -9.56 -11.15 2.22
N LYS A 18 -10.06 -10.73 1.06
CA LYS A 18 -10.69 -11.59 0.05
C LYS A 18 -9.73 -12.04 -1.06
N GLY A 19 -8.46 -11.63 -1.03
CA GLY A 19 -7.50 -11.88 -2.11
C GLY A 19 -7.76 -11.06 -3.39
N MET A 20 -8.64 -10.06 -3.31
CA MET A 20 -9.03 -9.20 -4.44
C MET A 20 -8.06 -8.03 -4.56
N HIS A 21 -6.83 -8.33 -4.98
CA HIS A 21 -5.72 -7.35 -4.92
C HIS A 21 -5.90 -6.17 -5.88
N ASP A 22 -6.54 -6.35 -7.05
CA ASP A 22 -6.79 -5.26 -8.00
C ASP A 22 -7.80 -4.25 -7.47
N GLU A 23 -8.87 -4.73 -6.83
CA GLU A 23 -9.85 -3.89 -6.17
C GLU A 23 -9.24 -3.18 -4.95
N ALA A 24 -8.43 -3.88 -4.15
CA ALA A 24 -7.71 -3.27 -3.04
C ALA A 24 -6.80 -2.11 -3.50
N ILE A 25 -6.03 -2.32 -4.57
CA ILE A 25 -5.17 -1.28 -5.17
C ILE A 25 -5.99 -0.06 -5.56
N ARG A 26 -7.14 -0.27 -6.22
CA ARG A 26 -8.01 0.83 -6.65
C ARG A 26 -8.49 1.66 -5.47
N GLU A 27 -8.91 1.02 -4.39
CA GLU A 27 -9.43 1.72 -3.22
C GLU A 27 -8.32 2.43 -2.43
N PHE A 28 -7.16 1.80 -2.23
CA PHE A 28 -6.02 2.48 -1.59
C PHE A 28 -5.50 3.66 -2.41
N LYS A 29 -5.55 3.59 -3.75
CA LYS A 29 -5.24 4.74 -4.61
C LYS A 29 -6.18 5.91 -4.38
N LYS A 30 -7.49 5.67 -4.26
CA LYS A 30 -8.44 6.72 -3.89
C LYS A 30 -8.16 7.29 -2.50
N THR A 31 -7.79 6.45 -1.53
CA THR A 31 -7.39 6.92 -0.20
C THR A 31 -6.23 7.92 -0.27
N ILE A 32 -5.17 7.62 -1.03
CA ILE A 32 -4.01 8.53 -1.15
C ILE A 32 -4.29 9.75 -2.04
N GLU A 33 -5.23 9.66 -2.98
CA GLU A 33 -5.71 10.81 -3.76
C GLU A 33 -6.49 11.80 -2.86
N ILE A 34 -7.29 11.29 -1.92
CA ILE A 34 -8.07 12.11 -0.98
C ILE A 34 -7.19 12.62 0.18
N ASN A 35 -6.31 11.78 0.69
CA ASN A 35 -5.39 12.09 1.79
C ASN A 35 -3.97 11.57 1.46
N PRO A 36 -3.11 12.40 0.85
CA PRO A 36 -1.73 12.03 0.52
C PRO A 36 -0.82 11.74 1.72
N SER A 37 -1.26 12.03 2.94
CA SER A 37 -0.55 11.70 4.18
C SER A 37 -1.04 10.42 4.87
N TYR A 38 -1.96 9.67 4.24
CA TYR A 38 -2.48 8.42 4.78
C TYR A 38 -1.44 7.29 4.67
N ALA A 39 -0.50 7.28 5.59
CA ALA A 39 0.69 6.43 5.51
C ALA A 39 0.37 4.92 5.49
N ASP A 40 -0.66 4.48 6.23
CA ASP A 40 -1.14 3.10 6.25
C ASP A 40 -1.62 2.63 4.86
N ALA A 41 -2.22 3.52 4.07
CA ALA A 41 -2.71 3.21 2.73
C ALA A 41 -1.54 2.90 1.79
N TYR A 42 -0.41 3.60 1.94
CA TYR A 42 0.80 3.31 1.18
C TYR A 42 1.40 1.94 1.51
N SER A 43 1.45 1.56 2.79
CA SER A 43 1.95 0.23 3.19
C SER A 43 1.04 -0.90 2.68
N ASN A 44 -0.28 -0.73 2.74
CA ASN A 44 -1.22 -1.72 2.22
C ASN A 44 -1.21 -1.80 0.69
N LEU A 45 -1.06 -0.66 0.02
CA LEU A 45 -0.89 -0.60 -1.44
C LEU A 45 0.40 -1.31 -1.87
N ALA A 46 1.50 -1.14 -1.12
CA ALA A 46 2.75 -1.84 -1.36
C ALA A 46 2.58 -3.37 -1.24
N ALA A 47 1.90 -3.84 -0.18
CA ALA A 47 1.61 -5.26 0.00
C ALA A 47 0.74 -5.81 -1.15
N ALA A 48 -0.29 -5.07 -1.58
CA ALA A 48 -1.14 -5.49 -2.68
C ALA A 48 -0.35 -5.60 -4.01
N TYR A 49 0.56 -4.66 -4.30
CA TYR A 49 1.45 -4.75 -5.46
C TYR A 49 2.46 -5.90 -5.35
N TYR A 50 2.97 -6.19 -4.16
CA TYR A 50 3.82 -7.36 -3.93
C TYR A 50 3.10 -8.67 -4.30
N TYR A 51 1.86 -8.85 -3.85
CA TYR A 51 1.08 -10.05 -4.22
C TYR A 51 0.77 -10.15 -5.71
N LYS A 52 0.76 -9.03 -6.43
CA LYS A 52 0.65 -9.00 -7.90
C LYS A 52 1.96 -9.27 -8.63
N GLY A 53 3.09 -9.37 -7.94
CA GLY A 53 4.42 -9.49 -8.55
C GLY A 53 4.98 -8.17 -9.09
N GLU A 54 4.33 -7.05 -8.80
CA GLU A 54 4.73 -5.70 -9.25
C GLU A 54 5.71 -5.08 -8.25
N TYR A 55 6.87 -5.73 -8.09
CA TYR A 55 7.80 -5.44 -6.99
C TYR A 55 8.38 -4.02 -7.01
N SER A 56 8.58 -3.43 -8.20
CA SER A 56 9.06 -2.04 -8.30
C SER A 56 8.05 -1.05 -7.71
N LEU A 57 6.75 -1.24 -7.97
CA LEU A 57 5.69 -0.42 -7.38
C LEU A 57 5.57 -0.67 -5.87
N ALA A 58 5.68 -1.93 -5.45
CA ALA A 58 5.68 -2.27 -4.03
C ALA A 58 6.80 -1.54 -3.27
N ILE A 59 8.02 -1.52 -3.81
CA ILE A 59 9.14 -0.76 -3.25
C ILE A 59 8.84 0.74 -3.17
N THR A 60 8.37 1.35 -4.26
CA THR A 60 8.04 2.78 -4.29
C THR A 60 7.04 3.16 -3.19
N TYR A 61 6.02 2.35 -2.96
CA TYR A 61 5.02 2.64 -1.95
C TYR A 61 5.46 2.30 -0.52
N CYS A 62 6.34 1.30 -0.33
CA CYS A 62 7.03 1.09 0.95
C CYS A 62 7.86 2.32 1.33
N ASP A 63 8.66 2.83 0.39
CA ASP A 63 9.53 3.99 0.64
C ASP A 63 8.67 5.22 0.97
N ARG A 64 7.56 5.42 0.26
CA ARG A 64 6.61 6.52 0.56
C ARG A 64 5.96 6.40 1.95
N ALA A 65 5.60 5.19 2.38
CA ALA A 65 5.07 4.98 3.73
C ALA A 65 6.11 5.33 4.81
N ILE A 66 7.38 4.96 4.60
CA ILE A 66 8.50 5.26 5.49
C ILE A 66 8.77 6.77 5.56
N GLU A 67 8.77 7.46 4.41
CA GLU A 67 8.92 8.93 4.34
C GLU A 67 7.86 9.67 5.17
N LEU A 68 6.63 9.12 5.23
CA LEU A 68 5.52 9.65 6.02
C LEU A 68 5.57 9.23 7.50
N GLY A 69 6.64 8.56 7.94
CA GLY A 69 6.83 8.14 9.32
C GLY A 69 6.12 6.83 9.69
N TYR A 70 5.61 6.08 8.71
CA TYR A 70 4.97 4.79 8.96
C TYR A 70 5.94 3.63 8.94
N ARG A 71 5.73 2.69 9.85
CA ARG A 71 6.53 1.48 9.95
C ARG A 71 5.97 0.41 9.02
N VAL A 72 6.60 0.25 7.87
CA VAL A 72 6.36 -0.91 6.99
C VAL A 72 6.82 -2.20 7.69
N TYR A 73 6.09 -3.29 7.45
CA TYR A 73 6.44 -4.61 7.97
C TYR A 73 7.84 -5.04 7.52
N PRO A 74 8.79 -5.34 8.43
CA PRO A 74 10.16 -5.69 8.07
C PRO A 74 10.26 -6.86 7.09
N LYS A 75 9.41 -7.87 7.27
CA LYS A 75 9.35 -9.04 6.39
C LYS A 75 8.99 -8.70 4.94
N LEU A 76 8.13 -7.69 4.72
CA LEU A 76 7.83 -7.22 3.37
C LEU A 76 9.05 -6.55 2.74
N LEU A 77 9.82 -5.76 3.51
CA LEU A 77 11.06 -5.16 3.04
C LEU A 77 12.07 -6.24 2.66
N GLU A 78 12.29 -7.24 3.52
CA GLU A 78 13.16 -8.39 3.25
C GLU A 78 12.77 -9.13 1.95
N PHE A 79 11.48 -9.35 1.72
CA PHE A 79 11.01 -9.97 0.47
C PHE A 79 11.23 -9.10 -0.76
N LEU A 80 11.32 -7.78 -0.60
CA LEU A 80 11.53 -6.84 -1.67
C LEU A 80 13.02 -6.53 -1.93
N GLU A 81 13.92 -6.84 -0.99
CA GLU A 81 15.36 -6.59 -1.11
C GLU A 81 15.99 -7.10 -2.43
N PRO A 82 15.68 -8.31 -2.94
CA PRO A 82 16.24 -8.78 -4.21
C PRO A 82 15.84 -7.93 -5.43
N TYR A 83 14.76 -7.13 -5.31
CA TYR A 83 14.22 -6.30 -6.38
C TYR A 83 14.59 -4.82 -6.24
N ARG A 84 15.24 -4.41 -5.14
CA ARG A 84 15.82 -3.07 -5.02
C ARG A 84 17.03 -2.98 -5.94
N LYS A 85 16.96 -2.12 -6.96
CA LYS A 85 18.11 -1.83 -7.82
C LYS A 85 19.21 -1.19 -6.97
N ARG A 86 20.41 -1.76 -7.01
CA ARG A 86 21.62 -1.20 -6.39
C ARG A 86 22.11 0.02 -7.14
#